data_AF-A0A1M3L002-F1
#
_entry.id   AF-A0A1M3L002-F1
#
_cell.length_a   1.000
_cell.length_b   1.000
_cell.length_c   1.000
_cell.angle_alpha   90.00
_cell.angle_beta   90.00
_cell.angle_gamma   90.00
#
_symmetry.space_group_name_H-M   'P 1'
#
loop_
_entity.id
_entity.type
_entity.pdbx_description
1 polymer ?
#
loop_
_entity_poly.entity_id
_entity_poly.type
_entity_poly.pdbx_seq_one_letter_code
_entity_poly.pdbx_strand_id
1 'polypeptide(L)'
;MNYKDSENILLVICGAMGIAALALIFRYLFIGLGFDVFGANLVFIIVFVIGLIFYISYLELIQKVGSRFFKKKQGFDSEFIITESESKPIENTEPDLDSIREKHEQDEIIKKREVLDIAIRYTRTTFAPFADDQNINHLCECVIQYSTGTELKDVEPVRVKDLQNIDLYHFGWNIWNHFRINKQEDIALFLKTVFAKPLKDADIDTIRKKLTFNEGKYKIYLQKTL
;
A
#
# COMPACT_ATOMS: atom_id res chain seq x y z
N MET A 1 4.34 18.44 -1.08
CA MET A 1 4.54 18.02 -2.48
C MET A 1 6.02 17.73 -2.67
N ASN A 2 6.41 16.45 -2.74
CA ASN A 2 7.79 16.08 -3.12
C ASN A 2 7.78 15.89 -4.64
N TYR A 3 8.23 16.90 -5.39
CA TYR A 3 8.20 16.92 -6.87
C TYR A 3 9.19 15.93 -7.52
N LYS A 4 9.69 14.94 -6.78
CA LYS A 4 10.76 14.05 -7.25
C LYS A 4 10.25 12.72 -7.82
N ASP A 5 8.95 12.43 -7.70
CA ASP A 5 8.32 11.26 -8.32
C ASP A 5 7.77 11.63 -9.69
N SER A 6 8.34 11.04 -10.74
CA SER A 6 7.97 11.27 -12.15
C SER A 6 6.49 11.01 -12.45
N GLU A 7 5.85 10.11 -11.71
CA GLU A 7 4.44 9.75 -11.84
C GLU A 7 3.51 10.92 -11.46
N ASN A 8 3.85 11.67 -10.40
CA ASN A 8 3.07 12.83 -9.99
C ASN A 8 3.18 13.98 -11.00
N ILE A 9 4.35 14.15 -11.63
CA ILE A 9 4.55 15.13 -12.69
C ILE A 9 3.74 14.75 -13.93
N LEU A 10 3.78 13.47 -14.34
CA LEU A 10 3.02 12.98 -15.49
C LEU A 10 1.52 13.18 -15.32
N LEU A 11 0.99 12.91 -14.12
CA LEU A 11 -0.43 13.06 -13.81
C LEU A 11 -0.88 14.53 -13.93
N VAL A 12 -0.08 15.47 -13.39
CA VAL A 12 -0.32 16.92 -13.51
C VAL A 12 -0.32 17.37 -14.97
N ILE A 13 0.65 16.91 -15.76
CA ILE A 13 0.73 17.25 -17.20
C ILE A 13 -0.48 16.69 -17.96
N CYS A 14 -0.86 15.44 -17.70
CA CYS A 14 -2.01 14.80 -18.34
C CYS A 14 -3.33 15.53 -18.01
N GLY A 15 -3.54 15.91 -16.75
CA GLY A 15 -4.72 16.68 -16.34
C GLY A 15 -4.77 18.07 -16.98
N ALA A 16 -3.64 18.78 -17.03
CA ALA A 16 -3.54 20.08 -17.69
C ALA A 16 -3.87 19.99 -19.19
N MET A 17 -3.42 18.93 -19.87
CA MET A 17 -3.75 18.66 -21.27
C MET A 17 -5.26 18.43 -21.49
N GLY A 18 -5.91 17.68 -20.59
CA GLY A 18 -7.36 17.48 -20.65
C GLY A 18 -8.17 18.77 -20.48
N ILE A 19 -7.74 19.63 -19.55
CA ILE A 19 -8.38 20.94 -19.31
C ILE A 19 -8.18 21.86 -20.52
N ALA A 20 -6.99 21.86 -21.13
CA ALA A 20 -6.73 22.60 -22.35
C ALA A 20 -7.65 22.16 -23.50
N ALA A 21 -7.83 20.84 -23.68
CA ALA A 21 -8.73 20.31 -24.70
C ALA A 21 -10.19 20.73 -24.46
N LEU A 22 -10.68 20.66 -23.21
CA LEU A 22 -12.02 21.13 -22.84
C LEU A 22 -12.19 22.63 -23.10
N ALA A 23 -11.21 23.44 -22.72
CA ALA A 23 -11.24 24.87 -22.98
C ALA A 23 -11.29 25.18 -24.49
N LEU A 24 -10.60 24.41 -25.34
CA LEU A 24 -10.69 24.53 -26.80
C LEU A 24 -12.07 24.17 -27.34
N ILE A 25 -12.75 23.17 -26.77
CA ILE A 25 -14.13 22.82 -27.14
C ILE A 25 -15.08 23.97 -26.78
N PHE A 26 -14.95 24.56 -25.59
CA PHE A 26 -15.72 25.74 -25.21
C PHE A 26 -15.46 26.91 -26.16
N ARG A 27 -14.19 27.18 -26.48
CA ARG A 27 -13.83 28.20 -27.48
C ARG A 27 -14.53 27.97 -28.81
N TYR A 28 -14.51 26.73 -29.32
CA TYR A 28 -15.18 26.36 -30.57
C TYR A 28 -16.70 26.61 -30.51
N LEU A 29 -17.33 26.24 -29.39
CA LEU A 29 -18.77 26.43 -29.19
C LEU A 29 -19.15 27.92 -29.16
N PHE A 30 -18.35 28.76 -28.49
CA PHE A 30 -18.58 30.20 -28.43
C PHE A 30 -18.40 30.89 -29.79
N ILE A 31 -17.42 30.45 -30.61
CA ILE A 31 -17.32 30.91 -32.00
C ILE A 31 -18.58 30.53 -32.79
N GLY A 32 -19.12 29.32 -32.58
CA GLY A 32 -20.38 28.87 -33.17
C GLY A 32 -21.61 29.67 -32.73
N LEU A 33 -21.57 30.30 -31.55
CA LEU A 33 -22.62 31.19 -31.03
C LEU A 33 -22.51 32.64 -31.54
N GLY A 34 -21.54 32.93 -32.42
CA GLY A 34 -21.37 34.25 -33.03
C GLY A 34 -20.52 35.23 -32.22
N PHE A 35 -19.75 34.76 -31.22
CA PHE A 35 -18.73 35.59 -30.58
C PHE A 35 -17.57 35.87 -31.53
N ASP A 36 -16.95 37.04 -31.35
CA ASP A 36 -15.74 37.42 -32.07
C ASP A 36 -14.52 36.60 -31.61
N VAL A 37 -13.48 36.56 -32.46
CA VAL A 37 -12.26 35.77 -32.19
C VAL A 37 -11.60 36.20 -30.87
N PHE A 38 -11.66 37.50 -30.56
CA PHE A 38 -11.12 38.02 -29.31
C PHE A 38 -11.93 37.55 -28.10
N GLY A 39 -13.26 37.66 -28.13
CA GLY A 39 -14.14 37.16 -27.07
C GLY A 39 -14.00 35.66 -26.84
N ALA A 40 -13.94 34.86 -27.90
CA ALA A 40 -13.72 33.42 -27.80
C ALA A 40 -12.35 33.07 -27.17
N ASN A 41 -11.30 33.82 -27.51
CA ASN A 41 -9.98 33.66 -26.88
C ASN A 41 -9.99 34.07 -25.40
N LEU A 42 -10.75 35.11 -25.03
CA LEU A 42 -10.91 35.52 -23.64
C LEU A 42 -11.62 34.43 -22.82
N VAL A 43 -12.70 33.87 -23.36
CA VAL A 43 -13.43 32.74 -22.74
C VAL A 43 -12.51 31.53 -22.56
N PHE A 44 -11.68 31.22 -23.56
CA PHE A 44 -10.70 30.14 -23.45
C PHE A 44 -9.75 30.32 -22.25
N ILE A 45 -9.17 31.52 -22.08
CA ILE A 45 -8.22 31.80 -20.99
C ILE A 45 -8.94 31.69 -19.64
N ILE A 46 -10.15 32.25 -19.52
CA ILE A 46 -10.92 32.21 -18.27
C ILE A 46 -11.24 30.75 -17.87
N VAL A 47 -11.76 29.96 -18.81
CA VAL A 47 -12.10 28.55 -18.56
C VAL A 47 -10.85 27.73 -18.22
N PHE A 48 -9.73 27.99 -18.90
CA PHE A 48 -8.47 27.31 -18.66
C PHE A 48 -7.91 27.60 -17.25
N VAL A 49 -7.86 28.89 -16.84
CA VAL A 49 -7.37 29.28 -15.51
C VAL A 49 -8.26 28.73 -14.41
N ILE A 50 -9.58 28.85 -14.54
CA ILE A 50 -10.53 28.30 -13.57
C ILE A 50 -10.39 26.77 -13.49
N GLY A 51 -10.27 26.10 -14.64
CA GLY A 51 -10.06 24.66 -14.70
C GLY A 51 -8.79 24.21 -13.98
N LEU A 52 -7.67 24.93 -14.13
CA LEU A 52 -6.42 24.63 -13.42
C LEU A 52 -6.57 24.78 -11.89
N ILE A 53 -7.29 25.80 -11.42
CA ILE A 53 -7.54 26.03 -9.99
C ILE A 53 -8.37 24.87 -9.40
N PHE A 54 -9.45 24.47 -10.08
CA PHE A 54 -10.26 23.32 -9.66
C PHE A 54 -9.46 22.02 -9.71
N TYR A 55 -8.61 21.84 -10.70
CA TYR A 55 -7.78 20.66 -10.84
C TYR A 55 -6.76 20.53 -9.71
N ILE A 56 -6.07 21.60 -9.33
CA ILE A 56 -5.17 21.60 -8.17
C ILE A 56 -5.95 21.28 -6.90
N SER A 57 -7.12 21.89 -6.70
CA SER A 57 -8.00 21.62 -5.56
C SER A 57 -8.47 20.15 -5.52
N TYR A 58 -8.74 19.57 -6.69
CA TYR A 58 -9.12 18.17 -6.85
C TYR A 58 -7.95 17.22 -6.55
N LEU A 59 -6.72 17.55 -6.97
CA LEU A 59 -5.53 16.76 -6.64
C LEU A 59 -5.28 16.73 -5.13
N GLU A 60 -5.43 17.86 -4.43
CA GLU A 60 -5.32 17.90 -2.97
C GLU A 60 -6.38 17.02 -2.29
N LEU A 61 -7.61 17.01 -2.82
CA LEU A 61 -8.70 16.17 -2.34
C LEU A 61 -8.41 14.67 -2.58
N ILE A 62 -7.92 14.30 -3.77
CA ILE A 62 -7.54 12.92 -4.07
C ILE A 62 -6.36 12.47 -3.20
N GLN A 63 -5.40 13.31 -2.85
CA GLN A 63 -4.33 12.86 -1.94
C GLN A 63 -4.88 12.55 -0.54
N LYS A 64 -5.85 13.34 -0.07
CA LYS A 64 -6.50 13.19 1.24
C LYS A 64 -7.49 12.00 1.31
N VAL A 65 -8.10 11.64 0.18
CA VAL A 65 -9.06 10.52 0.07
C VAL A 65 -8.40 9.25 -0.48
N GLY A 66 -7.52 9.39 -1.45
CA GLY A 66 -6.77 8.35 -2.13
C GLY A 66 -5.77 7.64 -1.23
N SER A 67 -5.16 8.31 -0.24
CA SER A 67 -4.39 7.59 0.80
C SER A 67 -5.22 6.56 1.59
N ARG A 68 -6.56 6.66 1.58
CA ARG A 68 -7.47 5.64 2.13
C ARG A 68 -7.90 4.57 1.12
N PHE A 69 -7.88 4.85 -0.19
CA PHE A 69 -8.39 3.93 -1.22
C PHE A 69 -7.31 3.25 -2.09
N PHE A 70 -6.14 3.87 -2.28
CA PHE A 70 -5.08 3.40 -3.17
C PHE A 70 -4.21 2.25 -2.62
N LYS A 71 -4.52 1.72 -1.42
CA LYS A 71 -3.94 0.43 -1.00
C LYS A 71 -4.60 -0.80 -1.67
N LYS A 72 -5.68 -0.65 -2.46
CA LYS A 72 -6.51 -1.80 -2.89
C LYS A 72 -6.64 -2.05 -4.41
N LYS A 73 -5.77 -1.56 -5.29
CA LYS A 73 -5.90 -1.92 -6.72
C LYS A 73 -4.57 -1.88 -7.48
N GLN A 74 -3.86 -3.01 -7.50
CA GLN A 74 -2.94 -3.34 -8.58
C GLN A 74 -2.93 -4.86 -8.75
N GLY A 75 -3.25 -5.33 -9.95
CA GLY A 75 -3.29 -6.76 -10.30
C GLY A 75 -4.61 -7.22 -10.94
N PHE A 76 -5.02 -6.59 -12.04
CA PHE A 76 -5.88 -7.26 -13.01
C PHE A 76 -5.15 -7.12 -14.34
N ASP A 77 -4.52 -8.22 -14.77
CA ASP A 77 -4.30 -8.62 -16.16
C ASP A 77 -3.44 -9.89 -16.17
N SER A 78 -4.06 -11.03 -16.47
CA SER A 78 -3.47 -12.12 -17.27
C SER A 78 -4.53 -13.18 -17.55
N GLU A 79 -5.11 -13.06 -18.75
CA GLU A 79 -5.22 -14.13 -19.74
C GLU A 79 -5.91 -15.44 -19.30
N PHE A 80 -7.22 -15.44 -19.50
CA PHE A 80 -8.08 -16.62 -19.48
C PHE A 80 -7.86 -17.44 -20.76
N ILE A 81 -7.07 -18.52 -20.67
CA ILE A 81 -7.07 -19.59 -21.67
C ILE A 81 -8.17 -20.58 -21.29
N ILE A 82 -9.24 -20.56 -22.09
CA ILE A 82 -10.37 -21.48 -22.05
C ILE A 82 -9.87 -22.88 -22.44
N THR A 83 -9.99 -23.85 -21.53
CA THR A 83 -10.09 -25.27 -21.91
C THR A 83 -11.58 -25.63 -21.88
N GLU A 84 -12.11 -25.84 -23.07
CA GLU A 84 -13.47 -26.31 -23.33
C GLU A 84 -13.58 -27.79 -22.93
N SER A 85 -14.49 -28.12 -22.01
CA SER A 85 -14.97 -29.49 -21.83
C SER A 85 -16.43 -29.48 -21.35
N GLU A 86 -17.27 -29.90 -22.30
CA GLU A 86 -18.54 -30.60 -22.21
C GLU A 86 -19.72 -30.03 -21.38
N SER A 87 -20.71 -29.63 -22.17
CA SER A 87 -22.12 -29.38 -21.88
C SER A 87 -22.86 -30.46 -21.07
N LYS A 88 -23.73 -30.01 -20.14
CA LYS A 88 -25.10 -30.49 -19.91
C LYS A 88 -25.91 -29.45 -19.07
N PRO A 89 -27.26 -29.51 -19.08
CA PRO A 89 -28.12 -28.35 -19.26
C PRO A 89 -28.41 -27.54 -17.99
N ILE A 90 -28.65 -26.26 -18.23
CA ILE A 90 -28.99 -25.20 -17.28
C ILE A 90 -30.25 -25.55 -16.49
N GLU A 91 -30.09 -25.87 -15.21
CA GLU A 91 -31.12 -25.66 -14.19
C GLU A 91 -30.75 -24.35 -13.49
N ASN A 92 -31.49 -23.27 -13.82
CA ASN A 92 -31.32 -21.96 -13.20
C ASN A 92 -31.80 -22.05 -11.74
N THR A 93 -30.93 -22.51 -10.85
CA THR A 93 -30.99 -22.13 -9.44
C THR A 93 -30.03 -20.96 -9.31
N GLU A 94 -30.55 -19.74 -9.19
CA GLU A 94 -29.71 -18.61 -8.77
C GLU A 94 -28.95 -19.05 -7.51
N PRO A 95 -27.61 -18.83 -7.44
CA PRO A 95 -26.85 -19.17 -6.26
C PRO A 95 -27.48 -18.46 -5.07
N ASP A 96 -27.92 -19.25 -4.08
CA ASP A 96 -28.49 -18.76 -2.84
C ASP A 96 -27.57 -17.70 -2.23
N LEU A 97 -28.11 -16.54 -1.86
CA LEU A 97 -27.32 -15.41 -1.38
C LEU A 97 -26.49 -15.78 -0.14
N ASP A 98 -26.96 -16.73 0.66
CA ASP A 98 -26.23 -17.25 1.81
C ASP A 98 -24.99 -18.06 1.39
N SER A 99 -25.08 -18.84 0.31
CA SER A 99 -23.92 -19.56 -0.26
C SER A 99 -22.84 -18.61 -0.82
N ILE A 100 -23.25 -17.46 -1.39
CA ILE A 100 -22.33 -16.43 -1.88
C ILE A 100 -21.61 -15.76 -0.70
N ARG A 101 -22.35 -15.44 0.38
CA ARG A 101 -21.78 -14.82 1.59
C ARG A 101 -20.77 -15.75 2.25
N GLU A 102 -21.12 -17.03 2.42
CA GLU A 102 -20.22 -18.03 3.00
C GLU A 102 -18.94 -18.18 2.19
N LYS A 103 -19.04 -18.25 0.86
CA LYS A 103 -17.87 -18.32 -0.02
C LYS A 103 -16.96 -17.09 0.13
N HIS A 104 -17.54 -15.90 0.16
CA HIS A 104 -16.76 -14.66 0.34
C HIS A 104 -16.05 -14.62 1.71
N GLU A 105 -16.69 -15.10 2.77
CA GLU A 105 -16.06 -15.22 4.10
C GLU A 105 -14.91 -16.23 4.11
N GLN A 106 -15.09 -17.39 3.48
CA GLN A 106 -14.04 -18.39 3.33
C GLN A 106 -12.84 -17.86 2.52
N ASP A 107 -13.08 -17.18 1.41
CA ASP A 107 -12.05 -16.58 0.56
C ASP A 107 -11.24 -15.53 1.35
N GLU A 108 -11.89 -14.70 2.16
CA GLU A 108 -11.23 -13.73 3.04
C GLU A 108 -10.38 -14.40 4.14
N ILE A 109 -10.86 -15.52 4.72
CA ILE A 109 -10.09 -16.31 5.71
C ILE A 109 -8.85 -16.94 5.05
N ILE A 110 -9.00 -17.54 3.87
CA ILE A 110 -7.90 -18.15 3.11
C ILE A 110 -6.84 -17.09 2.79
N LYS A 111 -7.26 -15.95 2.27
CA LYS A 111 -6.35 -14.84 1.95
C LYS A 111 -5.59 -14.34 3.18
N LYS A 112 -6.26 -14.17 4.32
CA LYS A 112 -5.59 -13.77 5.57
C LYS A 112 -4.56 -14.80 6.02
N ARG A 113 -4.88 -16.09 5.87
CA ARG A 113 -3.94 -17.19 6.20
C ARG A 113 -2.72 -17.17 5.27
N GLU A 114 -2.91 -17.00 3.97
CA GLU A 114 -1.80 -16.92 3.01
C GLU A 114 -0.87 -15.73 3.28
N VAL A 115 -1.44 -14.55 3.55
CA VAL A 115 -0.67 -13.36 3.94
C VAL A 115 0.14 -13.64 5.20
N LEU A 116 -0.46 -14.28 6.21
CA LEU A 116 0.25 -14.65 7.43
C LEU A 116 1.38 -15.66 7.17
N ASP A 117 1.13 -16.70 6.38
CA ASP A 117 2.12 -17.73 6.07
C ASP A 117 3.36 -17.15 5.37
N ILE A 118 3.17 -16.22 4.44
CA ILE A 118 4.26 -15.50 3.78
C ILE A 118 5.12 -14.76 4.82
N ALA A 119 4.51 -14.01 5.74
CA ALA A 119 5.24 -13.28 6.77
C ALA A 119 6.02 -14.20 7.72
N ILE A 120 5.43 -15.34 8.08
CA ILE A 120 6.04 -16.33 8.97
C ILE A 120 7.22 -17.02 8.27
N ARG A 121 7.05 -17.42 7.01
CA ARG A 121 8.13 -17.98 6.20
C ARG A 121 9.27 -16.99 6.03
N TYR A 122 8.96 -15.73 5.70
CA TYR A 122 9.93 -14.65 5.62
C TYR A 122 10.70 -14.47 6.93
N THR A 123 10.00 -14.48 8.07
CA THR A 123 10.60 -14.34 9.40
C THR A 123 11.57 -15.50 9.69
N ARG A 124 11.14 -16.74 9.44
CA ARG A 124 11.99 -17.93 9.62
C ARG A 124 13.24 -17.89 8.75
N THR A 125 13.08 -17.65 7.45
CA THR A 125 14.22 -17.64 6.52
C THR A 125 15.19 -16.50 6.81
N THR A 126 14.67 -15.33 7.19
CA THR A 126 15.48 -14.15 7.50
C THR A 126 16.29 -14.34 8.79
N PHE A 127 15.69 -14.91 9.84
CA PHE A 127 16.34 -15.04 11.15
C PHE A 127 17.08 -16.37 11.38
N ALA A 128 16.94 -17.36 10.50
CA ALA A 128 17.66 -18.64 10.58
C ALA A 128 19.18 -18.52 10.86
N PRO A 129 19.94 -17.60 10.24
CA PRO A 129 21.37 -17.45 10.57
C PRO A 129 21.64 -16.61 11.83
N PHE A 130 20.63 -15.93 12.39
CA PHE A 130 20.78 -14.89 13.42
C PHE A 130 20.11 -15.20 14.76
N ALA A 131 19.37 -16.29 14.88
CA ALA A 131 18.70 -16.69 16.11
C ALA A 131 18.61 -18.22 16.19
N ASP A 132 18.36 -18.76 17.38
CA ASP A 132 18.04 -20.17 17.56
C ASP A 132 16.54 -20.44 17.29
N ASP A 133 16.18 -21.71 17.15
CA ASP A 133 14.81 -22.12 16.82
C ASP A 133 13.79 -21.63 17.85
N GLN A 134 14.16 -21.54 19.14
CA GLN A 134 13.27 -21.05 20.20
C GLN A 134 12.95 -19.57 19.98
N ASN A 135 13.97 -18.74 19.75
CA ASN A 135 13.82 -17.31 19.48
C ASN A 135 13.10 -17.06 18.15
N ILE A 136 13.34 -17.89 17.12
CA ILE A 136 12.65 -17.78 15.83
C ILE A 136 11.16 -18.12 15.98
N ASN A 137 10.82 -19.19 16.70
CA ASN A 137 9.43 -19.56 16.92
C ASN A 137 8.69 -18.49 17.75
N HIS A 138 9.33 -17.97 18.79
CA HIS A 138 8.79 -16.87 19.59
C HIS A 138 8.58 -15.59 18.76
N LEU A 139 9.53 -15.26 17.87
CA LEU A 139 9.39 -14.15 16.95
C LEU A 139 8.21 -14.35 15.98
N CYS A 140 8.00 -15.58 15.50
CA CYS A 140 6.84 -15.92 14.67
C CYS A 140 5.52 -15.71 15.43
N GLU A 141 5.44 -16.12 16.69
CA GLU A 141 4.26 -15.88 17.55
C GLU A 141 3.99 -14.39 17.75
N CYS A 142 5.05 -13.59 17.95
CA CYS A 142 4.93 -12.14 18.03
C CYS A 142 4.38 -11.54 16.72
N VAL A 143 4.85 -12.02 15.56
CA VAL A 143 4.34 -11.58 14.24
C VAL A 143 2.86 -11.95 14.06
N ILE A 144 2.43 -13.13 14.53
CA ILE A 144 1.01 -13.53 14.53
C ILE A 144 0.18 -12.57 15.39
N GLN A 145 0.63 -12.28 16.61
CA GLN A 145 -0.06 -11.35 17.51
C GLN A 145 -0.14 -9.94 16.91
N TYR A 146 0.95 -9.46 16.30
CA TYR A 146 0.95 -8.19 15.58
C TYR A 146 -0.05 -8.17 14.41
N SER A 147 -0.13 -9.25 13.63
CA SER A 147 -1.05 -9.36 12.48
C SER A 147 -2.53 -9.33 12.86
N THR A 148 -2.86 -9.67 14.11
CA THR A 148 -4.23 -9.66 14.64
C THR A 148 -4.57 -8.38 15.40
N GLY A 149 -3.61 -7.45 15.55
CA GLY A 149 -3.78 -6.24 16.35
C GLY A 149 -3.82 -6.50 17.86
N THR A 150 -3.35 -7.67 18.30
CA THR A 150 -3.27 -8.02 19.72
C THR A 150 -2.16 -7.21 20.38
N GLU A 151 -2.43 -6.63 21.56
CA GLU A 151 -1.41 -5.91 22.33
C GLU A 151 -0.31 -6.86 22.81
N LEU A 152 0.94 -6.53 22.49
CA LEU A 152 2.12 -7.23 23.01
C LEU A 152 2.46 -6.71 24.41
N LYS A 153 1.93 -7.34 25.45
CA LYS A 153 2.29 -7.07 26.86
C LYS A 153 3.21 -8.16 27.38
N ASP A 154 4.24 -7.77 28.12
CA ASP A 154 5.14 -8.65 28.86
C ASP A 154 5.79 -9.78 28.05
N VAL A 155 6.10 -9.49 26.79
CA VAL A 155 6.75 -10.44 25.87
C VAL A 155 8.23 -10.60 26.24
N GLU A 156 8.71 -11.85 26.34
CA GLU A 156 10.13 -12.11 26.51
C GLU A 156 10.93 -11.58 25.30
N PRO A 157 11.98 -10.77 25.49
CA PRO A 157 12.74 -10.22 24.37
C PRO A 157 13.44 -11.31 23.55
N VAL A 158 13.27 -11.25 22.23
CA VAL A 158 13.94 -12.12 21.25
C VAL A 158 15.44 -11.81 21.22
N ARG A 159 16.25 -12.86 21.36
CA ARG A 159 17.70 -12.78 21.25
C ARG A 159 18.13 -13.04 19.81
N VAL A 160 18.95 -12.13 19.29
CA VAL A 160 19.54 -12.21 17.95
C VAL A 160 21.04 -11.96 18.04
N LYS A 161 21.81 -12.59 17.14
CA LYS A 161 23.26 -12.38 16.98
C LYS A 161 23.54 -11.67 15.66
N ASP A 162 24.62 -10.89 15.66
CA ASP A 162 25.20 -10.29 14.45
C ASP A 162 24.24 -9.42 13.61
N LEU A 163 23.19 -8.85 14.22
CA LEU A 163 22.29 -7.90 13.58
C LEU A 163 22.48 -6.50 14.17
N GLN A 164 22.43 -5.49 13.30
CA GLN A 164 22.45 -4.08 13.68
C GLN A 164 21.02 -3.55 13.78
N ASN A 165 20.84 -2.39 14.43
CA ASN A 165 19.50 -1.78 14.56
C ASN A 165 18.83 -1.54 13.20
N ILE A 166 19.60 -1.17 12.18
CA ILE A 166 19.10 -1.00 10.81
C ILE A 166 18.47 -2.27 10.24
N ASP A 167 19.03 -3.46 10.55
CA ASP A 167 18.47 -4.74 10.11
C ASP A 167 17.09 -4.98 10.72
N LEU A 168 16.95 -4.66 12.01
CA LEU A 168 15.69 -4.79 12.74
C LEU A 168 14.66 -3.77 12.25
N TYR A 169 15.10 -2.57 11.86
CA TYR A 169 14.25 -1.56 11.25
C TYR A 169 13.73 -2.00 9.89
N HIS A 170 14.61 -2.55 9.03
CA HIS A 170 14.21 -3.14 7.75
C HIS A 170 13.24 -4.29 7.92
N PHE A 171 13.50 -5.19 8.89
CA PHE A 171 12.57 -6.26 9.22
C PHE A 171 11.19 -5.71 9.61
N GLY A 172 11.14 -4.73 10.52
CA GLY A 172 9.87 -4.11 10.90
C GLY A 172 9.17 -3.46 9.71
N TRP A 173 9.88 -2.72 8.87
CA TRP A 173 9.31 -2.15 7.66
C TRP A 173 8.69 -3.21 6.76
N ASN A 174 9.41 -4.31 6.53
CA ASN A 174 8.94 -5.38 5.65
C ASN A 174 7.65 -6.03 6.19
N ILE A 175 7.61 -6.33 7.49
CA ILE A 175 6.40 -6.85 8.16
C ILE A 175 5.25 -5.84 8.09
N TRP A 176 5.48 -4.58 8.43
CA TRP A 176 4.45 -3.54 8.37
C TRP A 176 3.92 -3.30 6.95
N ASN A 177 4.82 -3.26 5.97
CA ASN A 177 4.48 -3.05 4.56
C ASN A 177 3.76 -4.26 3.93
N HIS A 178 4.00 -5.47 4.45
CA HIS A 178 3.29 -6.67 4.03
C HIS A 178 1.84 -6.68 4.51
N PHE A 179 1.62 -6.47 5.81
CA PHE A 179 0.26 -6.51 6.36
C PHE A 179 -0.54 -5.23 6.05
N ARG A 180 0.09 -4.05 6.15
CA ARG A 180 -0.54 -2.74 5.90
C ARG A 180 -1.82 -2.43 6.69
N ILE A 181 -2.08 -3.19 7.76
CA ILE A 181 -3.28 -3.11 8.61
C ILE A 181 -3.18 -2.04 9.72
N ASN A 182 -1.96 -1.75 10.20
CA ASN A 182 -1.70 -0.92 11.38
C ASN A 182 -0.89 0.35 11.03
N LYS A 183 -0.72 1.26 12.00
CA LYS A 183 0.10 2.47 11.85
C LYS A 183 1.59 2.14 11.98
N GLN A 184 2.45 3.07 11.54
CA GLN A 184 3.90 2.88 11.67
C GLN A 184 4.36 2.93 13.14
N GLU A 185 3.61 3.65 13.99
CA GLU A 185 3.83 3.66 15.43
C GLU A 185 3.67 2.25 16.03
N ASP A 186 2.71 1.46 15.54
CA ASP A 186 2.42 0.12 16.06
C ASP A 186 3.58 -0.86 15.76
N ILE A 187 4.18 -0.78 14.57
CA ILE A 187 5.35 -1.60 14.26
C ILE A 187 6.61 -1.13 15.01
N ALA A 188 6.73 0.18 15.26
CA ALA A 188 7.84 0.70 16.06
C ALA A 188 7.74 0.21 17.52
N LEU A 189 6.53 0.18 18.09
CA LEU A 189 6.27 -0.41 19.40
C LEU A 189 6.55 -1.92 19.39
N PHE A 190 6.06 -2.65 18.38
CA PHE A 190 6.37 -4.07 18.18
C PHE A 190 7.88 -4.33 18.22
N LEU A 191 8.67 -3.60 17.43
CA LEU A 191 10.12 -3.77 17.40
C LEU A 191 10.75 -3.46 18.77
N LYS A 192 10.32 -2.37 19.42
CA LYS A 192 10.84 -1.96 20.73
C LYS A 192 10.57 -3.03 21.81
N THR A 193 9.41 -3.66 21.77
CA THR A 193 9.02 -4.72 22.71
C THR A 193 9.76 -6.03 22.42
N VAL A 194 9.68 -6.50 21.17
CA VAL A 194 10.23 -7.81 20.77
C VAL A 194 11.76 -7.81 20.79
N PHE A 195 12.39 -6.73 20.34
CA PHE A 195 13.85 -6.58 20.32
C PHE A 195 14.34 -5.58 21.39
N ALA A 196 13.80 -5.68 22.60
CA ALA A 196 14.10 -4.75 23.70
C ALA A 196 15.60 -4.65 24.02
N LYS A 197 16.36 -5.74 23.88
CA LYS A 197 17.81 -5.75 24.15
C LYS A 197 18.60 -5.01 23.05
N PRO A 198 18.50 -5.36 21.74
CA PRO A 198 19.20 -4.60 20.70
C PRO A 198 18.76 -3.14 20.59
N LEU A 199 17.46 -2.86 20.79
CA LEU A 199 16.90 -1.53 20.58
C LEU A 199 16.75 -0.73 21.88
N LYS A 200 17.46 -1.09 22.96
CA LYS A 200 17.31 -0.44 24.28
C LYS A 200 17.48 1.08 24.23
N ASP A 201 18.43 1.57 23.44
CA ASP A 201 18.80 2.98 23.35
C ASP A 201 18.02 3.76 22.27
N ALA A 202 17.22 3.07 21.45
CA ALA A 202 16.41 3.71 20.40
C ALA A 202 15.00 4.01 20.94
N ASP A 203 14.55 5.25 20.91
CA ASP A 203 13.15 5.59 21.22
C ASP A 203 12.21 5.16 20.07
N ILE A 204 10.92 5.05 20.38
CA ILE A 204 9.90 4.60 19.42
C ILE A 204 9.86 5.52 18.19
N ASP A 205 10.03 6.83 18.39
CA ASP A 205 10.06 7.80 17.30
C ASP A 205 11.26 7.65 16.38
N THR A 206 12.44 7.35 16.92
CA THR A 206 13.65 7.06 16.12
C THR A 206 13.46 5.78 15.33
N ILE A 207 12.93 4.72 15.95
CA ILE A 207 12.64 3.46 15.26
C ILE A 207 11.72 3.73 14.07
N ARG A 208 10.59 4.42 14.31
CA ARG A 208 9.61 4.78 13.28
C ARG A 208 10.23 5.57 12.13
N LYS A 209 11.01 6.62 12.42
CA LYS A 209 11.67 7.45 11.40
C LYS A 209 12.72 6.68 10.60
N LYS A 210 13.33 5.64 11.18
CA LYS A 210 14.41 4.87 10.56
C LYS A 210 13.96 3.55 9.92
N LEU A 211 12.66 3.24 9.89
CA LEU A 211 12.14 2.02 9.24
C LEU A 211 12.60 1.86 7.79
N THR A 212 12.69 2.96 7.04
CA THR A 212 13.13 2.98 5.63
C THR A 212 14.56 3.48 5.44
N PHE A 213 15.32 3.66 6.53
CA PHE A 213 16.68 4.20 6.46
C PHE A 213 17.60 3.15 5.84
N ASN A 214 18.22 3.44 4.71
CA ASN A 214 18.91 2.46 3.87
C ASN A 214 20.40 2.78 3.61
N GLU A 215 21.01 3.63 4.44
CA GLU A 215 22.42 3.96 4.34
C GLU A 215 23.28 3.05 5.23
N GLY A 216 24.43 2.62 4.71
CA GLY A 216 25.39 1.79 5.44
C GLY A 216 25.31 0.30 5.09
N LYS A 217 25.92 -0.53 5.94
CA LYS A 217 25.90 -2.00 5.78
C LYS A 217 24.69 -2.56 6.52
N TYR A 218 23.99 -3.48 5.87
CA TYR A 218 22.86 -4.22 6.42
C TYR A 218 22.82 -5.62 5.82
N LYS A 219 22.27 -6.56 6.58
CA LYS A 219 22.09 -7.98 6.28
C LYS A 219 20.64 -8.31 5.96
N ILE A 220 19.68 -7.57 6.54
CA ILE A 220 18.26 -7.66 6.18
C ILE A 220 17.95 -6.50 5.23
N TYR A 221 17.39 -6.80 4.06
CA TYR A 221 17.11 -5.80 3.01
C TYR A 221 15.66 -5.32 3.07
N LEU A 222 15.42 -4.06 2.68
CA LEU A 222 14.06 -3.56 2.45
C LEU A 222 13.42 -4.29 1.27
N GLN A 223 12.23 -4.84 1.50
CA GLN A 223 11.43 -5.54 0.50
C GLN A 223 10.18 -4.73 0.20
N LYS A 224 9.92 -4.51 -1.10
CA LYS A 224 8.70 -3.83 -1.55
C LYS A 224 7.45 -4.70 -1.37
N THR A 225 7.64 -6.01 -1.44
CA THR A 225 6.63 -7.06 -1.26
C THR A 225 7.35 -8.31 -0.72
N LEU A 226 6.72 -9.03 0.22
CA LEU A 226 7.20 -10.34 0.73
C LEU A 226 6.69 -11.50 -0.12
#